data_AF-A0A5E4Q214-F1
#
_entry.id   AF-A0A5E4Q214-F1
#
_cell.length_a   1.000
_cell.length_b   1.000
_cell.length_c   1.000
_cell.angle_alpha   90.00
_cell.angle_beta   90.00
_cell.angle_gamma   90.00
#
_symmetry.space_group_name_H-M   'P 1'
#
loop_
_entity.id
_entity.type
_entity.pdbx_description
1 polymer ?
#
loop_
_entity_poly.entity_id
_entity_poly.type
_entity_poly.pdbx_seq_one_letter_code
_entity_poly.pdbx_strand_id
1 'polypeptide(L)'
;MLAKETGLTALLFNVAFDLYRCWGSLNRLMTFCYLAAFNWWLLLCPWTLSHDWQMGSVPLVTSVWDSRNLLTCAAVLSLLALLYKCVVDLEVHFIGFVLITLHGVQMMWNHDKARRWLLVGITILVAGGAAKTYVRNRDWRTRESLLRLWPSYASAHNNLGTLVMASGRAEHHFLQALKYNRDHVNAHYNLAKLYRKKNRIADALKMLERCIALEPRFVQAYLELFLVTEDRGKQKILDKLSRVLHVDNVPELEYNYKN
;
A
#
# COMPACT_ATOMS: atom_id res chain seq x y z
N MET A 1 -46.56 -23.07 2.90
CA MET A 1 -46.00 -22.12 3.90
C MET A 1 -44.80 -22.68 4.66
N LEU A 2 -44.10 -23.71 4.15
CA LEU A 2 -42.93 -24.35 4.80
C LEU A 2 -41.63 -24.28 3.96
N ALA A 3 -41.65 -23.59 2.81
CA ALA A 3 -40.52 -23.53 1.88
C ALA A 3 -39.70 -22.23 1.94
N LYS A 4 -40.02 -21.30 2.85
CA LYS A 4 -39.32 -20.01 2.98
C LYS A 4 -38.33 -19.93 4.17
N GLU A 5 -38.45 -20.82 5.15
CA GLU A 5 -37.54 -20.86 6.31
C GLU A 5 -36.34 -21.79 6.11
N THR A 6 -36.35 -22.61 5.05
CA THR A 6 -35.28 -23.55 4.73
C THR A 6 -34.16 -22.93 3.90
N GLY A 7 -34.31 -21.73 3.36
CA GLY A 7 -33.33 -21.14 2.44
C GLY A 7 -31.99 -20.84 3.11
N LEU A 8 -31.98 -20.08 4.21
CA LEU A 8 -30.73 -19.67 4.86
C LEU A 8 -30.11 -20.81 5.68
N THR A 9 -30.91 -21.63 6.34
CA THR A 9 -30.45 -22.78 7.12
C THR A 9 -29.95 -23.90 6.23
N ALA A 10 -30.62 -24.21 5.11
CA ALA A 10 -30.10 -25.16 4.13
C ALA A 10 -28.90 -24.59 3.36
N LEU A 11 -28.85 -23.27 3.09
CA LEU A 11 -27.67 -22.64 2.50
C LEU A 11 -26.47 -22.74 3.45
N LEU A 12 -26.63 -22.37 4.73
CA LEU A 12 -25.55 -22.45 5.72
C LEU A 12 -25.13 -23.89 5.99
N PHE A 13 -26.07 -24.83 6.04
CA PHE A 13 -25.78 -26.26 6.19
C PHE A 13 -25.07 -26.82 4.96
N ASN A 14 -25.54 -26.51 3.74
CA ASN A 14 -24.91 -26.94 2.50
C ASN A 14 -23.52 -26.31 2.33
N VAL A 15 -23.35 -25.03 2.67
CA VAL A 15 -22.04 -24.36 2.65
C VAL A 15 -21.10 -24.99 3.67
N ALA A 16 -21.54 -25.24 4.90
CA ALA A 16 -20.71 -25.90 5.92
C ALA A 16 -20.36 -27.35 5.53
N PHE A 17 -21.31 -28.09 4.97
CA PHE A 17 -21.14 -29.46 4.49
C PHE A 17 -20.20 -29.54 3.27
N ASP A 18 -20.33 -28.62 2.32
CA ASP A 18 -19.46 -28.55 1.14
C ASP A 18 -18.06 -28.04 1.48
N LEU A 19 -17.92 -27.13 2.45
CA LEU A 19 -16.63 -26.72 3.02
C LEU A 19 -15.92 -27.89 3.72
N TYR A 20 -16.66 -28.68 4.51
CA TYR A 20 -16.15 -29.89 5.14
C TYR A 20 -15.72 -30.94 4.09
N ARG A 21 -16.52 -31.14 3.04
CA ARG A 21 -16.25 -32.11 1.97
C ARG A 21 -15.09 -31.68 1.05
N CYS A 22 -14.86 -30.38 0.90
CA CYS A 22 -13.79 -29.82 0.05
C CYS A 22 -12.47 -29.56 0.79
N TRP A 23 -12.41 -29.81 2.11
CA TRP A 23 -11.23 -29.60 2.95
C TRP A 23 -9.97 -30.32 2.45
N GLY A 24 -10.13 -31.47 1.79
CA GLY A 24 -9.01 -32.24 1.22
C GLY A 24 -8.40 -31.66 -0.07
N SER A 25 -9.03 -30.66 -0.70
CA SER A 25 -8.54 -30.04 -1.95
C SER A 25 -8.48 -28.53 -1.78
N LEU A 26 -7.28 -28.01 -1.48
CA LEU A 26 -7.00 -26.59 -1.28
C LEU A 26 -7.63 -25.70 -2.37
N ASN A 27 -7.56 -26.14 -3.63
CA ASN A 27 -8.12 -25.42 -4.77
C ASN A 27 -9.64 -25.20 -4.64
N ARG A 28 -10.40 -26.21 -4.18
CA ARG A 28 -11.85 -26.09 -4.01
C ARG A 28 -12.22 -25.13 -2.88
N LEU A 29 -11.51 -25.22 -1.75
CA LEU A 29 -11.71 -24.29 -0.63
C LEU A 29 -11.43 -22.84 -1.06
N MET A 30 -10.32 -22.62 -1.78
CA MET A 30 -9.99 -21.29 -2.31
C MET A 30 -11.04 -20.80 -3.32
N THR A 31 -11.58 -21.67 -4.17
CA THR A 31 -12.68 -21.32 -5.09
C THR A 31 -13.95 -20.92 -4.34
N PHE A 32 -14.34 -21.64 -3.29
CA PHE A 32 -15.51 -21.27 -2.49
C PHE A 32 -15.34 -19.94 -1.75
N CYS A 33 -14.18 -19.73 -1.13
CA CYS A 33 -13.86 -18.45 -0.49
C CYS A 33 -13.84 -17.30 -1.50
N TYR A 34 -13.30 -17.54 -2.70
CA TYR A 34 -13.32 -16.58 -3.80
C TYR A 34 -14.75 -16.27 -4.26
N LEU A 35 -15.61 -17.28 -4.44
CA LEU A 35 -17.01 -17.10 -4.84
C LEU A 35 -17.80 -16.31 -3.79
N ALA A 36 -17.58 -16.57 -2.50
CA ALA A 36 -18.15 -15.77 -1.44
C ALA A 36 -17.70 -14.31 -1.55
N ALA A 37 -16.38 -14.07 -1.62
CA ALA A 37 -15.82 -12.73 -1.77
C ALA A 37 -16.31 -12.00 -3.04
N PHE A 38 -16.45 -12.73 -4.15
CA PHE A 38 -16.97 -12.21 -5.41
C PHE A 38 -18.44 -11.80 -5.30
N ASN A 39 -19.28 -12.59 -4.64
CA ASN A 39 -20.69 -12.23 -4.39
C ASN A 39 -20.81 -11.01 -3.46
N TRP A 40 -19.97 -10.90 -2.43
CA TRP A 40 -19.89 -9.68 -1.61
C TRP A 40 -19.46 -8.47 -2.42
N TRP A 41 -18.49 -8.63 -3.33
CA TRP A 41 -18.08 -7.58 -4.24
C TRP A 41 -19.22 -7.14 -5.17
N LEU A 42 -20.02 -8.07 -5.70
CA LEU A 42 -21.20 -7.74 -6.51
C LEU A 42 -22.26 -6.96 -5.73
N LEU A 43 -22.44 -7.24 -4.42
CA LEU A 43 -23.36 -6.48 -3.56
C LEU A 43 -22.89 -5.03 -3.34
N LEU A 44 -21.59 -4.81 -3.18
CA LEU A 44 -21.01 -3.50 -2.87
C LEU A 44 -20.70 -2.66 -4.12
N CYS A 45 -20.28 -3.31 -5.21
CA CYS A 45 -19.83 -2.69 -6.45
C CYS A 45 -20.36 -3.48 -7.66
N PRO A 46 -21.66 -3.37 -8.00
CA PRO A 46 -22.31 -4.15 -9.06
C PRO A 46 -21.91 -3.73 -10.49
N TRP A 47 -20.83 -2.97 -10.67
CA TRP A 47 -20.44 -2.39 -11.96
C TRP A 47 -20.13 -3.44 -13.04
N THR A 48 -19.69 -4.64 -12.65
CA THR A 48 -19.35 -5.76 -13.54
C THR A 48 -20.60 -6.48 -14.03
N LEU A 49 -21.69 -6.42 -13.25
CA LEU A 49 -22.99 -6.98 -13.62
C LEU A 49 -23.74 -6.08 -14.63
N SER A 50 -23.37 -4.79 -14.70
CA SER A 50 -23.99 -3.86 -15.65
C SER A 50 -23.81 -4.27 -17.11
N HIS A 51 -22.75 -5.03 -17.41
CA HIS A 51 -22.47 -5.56 -18.74
C HIS A 51 -23.43 -6.71 -19.13
N ASP A 52 -23.96 -7.46 -18.14
CA ASP A 52 -24.94 -8.53 -18.35
C ASP A 52 -26.36 -7.99 -18.58
N TRP A 53 -26.66 -6.75 -18.15
CA TRP A 53 -27.96 -6.10 -18.42
C TRP A 53 -28.22 -5.91 -19.92
N GLN A 54 -27.16 -5.81 -20.74
CA GLN A 54 -27.27 -5.70 -22.19
C GLN A 54 -27.65 -7.02 -22.87
N MET A 55 -27.49 -8.16 -22.20
CA MET A 55 -27.80 -9.50 -22.74
C MET A 55 -29.23 -9.98 -22.42
N GLY A 56 -30.06 -9.13 -21.78
CA GLY A 56 -31.48 -9.42 -21.53
C GLY A 56 -31.77 -10.38 -20.38
N SER A 57 -30.76 -10.80 -19.60
CA SER A 57 -30.92 -11.74 -18.48
C SER A 57 -31.74 -11.19 -17.31
N VAL A 58 -31.80 -9.86 -17.14
CA VAL A 58 -32.62 -9.19 -16.12
C VAL A 58 -33.33 -7.99 -16.77
N PRO A 59 -34.67 -7.88 -16.67
CA PRO A 59 -35.40 -6.78 -17.29
C PRO A 59 -35.06 -5.44 -16.61
N LEU A 60 -34.73 -4.42 -17.41
CA LEU A 60 -34.45 -3.08 -16.89
C LEU A 60 -35.65 -2.53 -16.11
N VAL A 61 -35.36 -1.83 -15.03
CA VAL A 61 -36.35 -1.00 -14.33
C VAL A 61 -36.44 0.32 -15.08
N THR A 62 -37.53 0.55 -15.80
CA THR A 62 -37.73 1.73 -16.66
C THR A 62 -38.60 2.80 -16.02
N SER A 63 -39.23 2.51 -14.88
CA SER A 63 -40.10 3.42 -14.14
C SER A 63 -39.73 3.47 -12.67
N VAL A 64 -39.85 4.66 -12.08
CA VAL A 64 -39.69 4.87 -10.64
C VAL A 64 -40.75 4.09 -9.84
N TRP A 65 -41.93 3.88 -10.44
CA TRP A 65 -43.06 3.18 -9.82
C TRP A 65 -43.03 1.66 -9.96
N ASP A 66 -41.94 1.09 -10.46
CA ASP A 66 -41.78 -0.36 -10.52
C ASP A 66 -41.78 -0.97 -9.11
N SER A 67 -42.61 -1.99 -8.88
CA SER A 67 -42.73 -2.70 -7.59
C SER A 67 -41.39 -3.24 -7.06
N ARG A 68 -40.42 -3.52 -7.95
CA ARG A 68 -39.07 -3.96 -7.58
C ARG A 68 -38.29 -2.89 -6.82
N ASN A 69 -38.57 -1.61 -7.04
CA ASN A 69 -37.95 -0.52 -6.29
C ASN A 69 -38.34 -0.54 -4.80
N LEU A 70 -39.53 -1.05 -4.45
CA LEU A 70 -39.93 -1.23 -3.05
C LEU A 70 -39.02 -2.22 -2.33
N LEU A 71 -38.64 -3.32 -3.00
CA LEU A 71 -37.72 -4.30 -2.45
C LEU A 71 -36.31 -3.71 -2.27
N THR A 72 -35.85 -2.90 -3.22
CA THR A 72 -34.58 -2.16 -3.12
C THR A 72 -34.61 -1.19 -1.93
N CYS A 73 -35.68 -0.39 -1.78
CA CYS A 73 -35.84 0.51 -0.65
C CYS A 73 -35.87 -0.25 0.69
N ALA A 74 -36.60 -1.36 0.78
CA ALA A 74 -36.66 -2.19 1.97
C ALA A 74 -35.27 -2.76 2.34
N ALA A 75 -34.51 -3.23 1.34
CA ALA A 75 -33.15 -3.73 1.55
C ALA A 75 -32.21 -2.62 2.06
N VAL A 76 -32.24 -1.44 1.45
CA VAL A 76 -31.42 -0.29 1.88
C VAL A 76 -31.79 0.15 3.29
N LEU A 77 -33.08 0.27 3.61
CA LEU A 77 -33.55 0.63 4.96
C LEU A 77 -33.12 -0.42 6.01
N SER A 78 -33.16 -1.71 5.67
CA SER A 78 -32.71 -2.77 6.58
C SER A 78 -31.20 -2.69 6.86
N LEU A 79 -30.39 -2.39 5.84
CA LEU A 79 -28.93 -2.21 5.99
C LEU A 79 -28.61 -0.97 6.82
N LEU A 80 -29.33 0.14 6.61
CA LEU A 80 -29.18 1.35 7.41
C LEU A 80 -29.56 1.12 8.88
N ALA A 81 -30.64 0.37 9.14
CA ALA A 81 -31.07 0.02 10.49
C ALA A 81 -30.04 -0.87 11.20
N LEU A 82 -29.47 -1.85 10.50
CA LEU A 82 -28.39 -2.70 11.02
C LEU A 82 -27.14 -1.88 11.34
N LEU A 83 -26.73 -0.98 10.44
CA LEU A 83 -25.58 -0.11 10.64
C LEU A 83 -25.77 0.82 11.84
N TYR A 84 -26.95 1.45 11.95
CA TYR A 84 -27.31 2.26 13.11
C TYR A 84 -27.23 1.47 14.42
N LYS A 85 -27.80 0.26 14.43
CA LYS A 85 -27.75 -0.62 15.62
C LYS A 85 -26.31 -0.98 15.99
N CYS A 86 -25.47 -1.33 15.02
CA CYS A 86 -24.05 -1.61 15.26
C CYS A 86 -23.31 -0.41 15.85
N VAL A 87 -23.55 0.81 15.37
CA VAL A 87 -22.90 2.03 15.88
C VAL A 87 -23.36 2.34 17.32
N VAL A 88 -24.66 2.30 17.58
CA VAL A 88 -25.22 2.55 18.92
C VAL A 88 -24.74 1.49 19.92
N ASP A 89 -24.74 0.22 19.53
CA ASP A 89 -24.22 -0.85 20.37
C ASP A 89 -22.72 -0.65 20.63
N LEU A 90 -21.92 -0.25 19.63
CA LEU A 90 -20.48 0.02 19.84
C LEU A 90 -20.24 1.13 20.88
N GLU A 91 -20.99 2.24 20.79
CA GLU A 91 -20.88 3.35 21.73
C GLU A 91 -21.26 2.94 23.16
N VAL A 92 -22.37 2.21 23.32
CA VAL A 92 -22.85 1.77 24.65
C VAL A 92 -21.88 0.79 25.29
N HIS A 93 -21.35 -0.18 24.54
CA HIS A 93 -20.39 -1.15 25.07
C HIS A 93 -19.05 -0.48 25.42
N PHE A 94 -18.62 0.51 24.64
CA PHE A 94 -17.39 1.27 24.94
C PHE A 94 -17.55 2.11 26.20
N ILE A 95 -18.65 2.83 26.36
CA ILE A 95 -18.94 3.62 27.57
C ILE A 95 -19.03 2.71 28.80
N GLY A 96 -19.74 1.57 28.70
CA GLY A 96 -19.84 0.60 29.79
C GLY A 96 -18.49 0.03 30.23
N PHE A 97 -17.62 -0.32 29.27
CA PHE A 97 -16.27 -0.79 29.56
C PHE A 97 -15.41 0.29 30.26
N VAL A 98 -15.51 1.54 29.83
CA VAL A 98 -14.81 2.67 30.47
C VAL A 98 -15.30 2.88 31.91
N LEU A 99 -16.61 2.83 32.16
CA LEU A 99 -17.16 3.01 33.51
C LEU A 99 -16.75 1.88 34.46
N ILE A 100 -16.80 0.62 34.03
CA ILE A 100 -16.40 -0.54 34.84
C ILE A 100 -14.90 -0.48 35.18
N THR A 101 -14.05 -0.11 34.21
CA THR A 101 -12.60 -0.01 34.44
C THR A 101 -12.26 1.12 35.41
N LEU A 102 -12.90 2.29 35.28
CA LEU A 102 -12.75 3.40 36.22
C LEU A 102 -13.21 3.02 37.63
N HIS A 103 -14.36 2.34 37.76
CA HIS A 103 -14.86 1.89 39.06
C HIS A 103 -13.91 0.87 39.70
N GLY A 104 -13.40 -0.10 38.91
CA GLY A 104 -12.42 -1.07 39.39
C GLY A 104 -11.12 -0.42 39.87
N VAL A 105 -10.60 0.56 39.13
CA VAL A 105 -9.42 1.35 39.55
C VAL A 105 -9.69 2.12 40.83
N GLN A 106 -10.86 2.76 40.98
CA GLN A 106 -11.25 3.47 42.20
C GLN A 106 -11.33 2.52 43.41
N MET A 107 -11.92 1.32 43.25
CA MET A 107 -11.97 0.31 44.31
C MET A 107 -10.56 -0.13 44.72
N MET A 108 -9.66 -0.35 43.76
CA MET A 108 -8.27 -0.70 44.04
C MET A 108 -7.50 0.44 44.72
N TRP A 109 -7.80 1.69 44.37
CA TRP A 109 -7.15 2.88 44.93
C TRP A 109 -7.44 3.07 46.41
N ASN A 110 -8.65 2.71 46.84
CA ASN A 110 -9.10 2.84 48.23
C ASN A 110 -8.47 1.81 49.19
N HIS A 111 -7.75 0.80 48.67
CA HIS A 111 -7.10 -0.24 49.49
C HIS A 111 -5.59 -0.25 49.28
N ASP A 112 -4.81 -0.04 50.36
CA ASP A 112 -3.34 0.11 50.28
C ASP A 112 -2.61 -1.01 49.55
N LYS A 113 -2.97 -2.28 49.82
CA LYS A 113 -2.36 -3.44 49.14
C LYS A 113 -2.72 -3.44 47.65
N ALA A 114 -3.98 -3.22 47.31
CA ALA A 114 -4.45 -3.22 45.92
C ALA A 114 -3.85 -2.05 45.13
N ARG A 115 -3.74 -0.86 45.72
CA ARG A 115 -3.09 0.32 45.15
C ARG A 115 -1.62 0.06 44.83
N ARG A 116 -0.87 -0.59 45.74
CA ARG A 116 0.53 -0.96 45.47
C ARG A 116 0.66 -1.90 44.26
N TRP A 117 -0.17 -2.93 44.19
CA TRP A 117 -0.16 -3.86 43.04
C TRP A 117 -0.60 -3.20 41.74
N LEU A 118 -1.59 -2.29 41.79
CA LEU A 118 -2.00 -1.48 40.64
C LEU A 118 -0.84 -0.66 40.09
N LEU A 119 -0.12 0.06 40.97
CA LEU A 119 1.04 0.87 40.59
C LEU A 119 2.16 0.00 40.01
N VAL A 120 2.48 -1.15 40.62
CA VAL A 120 3.46 -2.11 40.08
C VAL A 120 3.05 -2.59 38.69
N GLY A 121 1.77 -2.94 38.48
CA GLY A 121 1.25 -3.34 37.19
C GLY A 121 1.39 -2.24 36.13
N ILE A 122 1.05 -1.00 36.47
CA ILE A 122 1.23 0.17 35.60
C ILE A 122 2.72 0.37 35.26
N THR A 123 3.61 0.29 36.26
CA THR A 123 5.06 0.44 36.04
C THR A 123 5.60 -0.65 35.12
N ILE A 124 5.19 -1.91 35.30
CA ILE A 124 5.59 -3.03 34.43
C ILE A 124 5.08 -2.82 33.00
N LEU A 125 3.83 -2.39 32.84
CA LEU A 125 3.23 -2.10 31.54
C LEU A 125 3.99 -0.98 30.81
N VAL A 126 4.26 0.14 31.50
CA VAL A 126 4.99 1.29 30.96
C VAL A 126 6.43 0.89 30.62
N ALA A 127 7.12 0.19 31.53
CA ALA A 127 8.48 -0.29 31.30
C ALA A 127 8.56 -1.27 30.11
N GLY A 128 7.59 -2.19 30.01
CA GLY A 128 7.47 -3.13 28.89
C GLY A 128 7.20 -2.42 27.56
N GLY A 129 6.32 -1.42 27.56
CA GLY A 129 6.07 -0.55 26.41
C GLY A 129 7.33 0.22 25.99
N ALA A 130 8.01 0.86 26.94
CA ALA A 130 9.26 1.58 26.70
C ALA A 130 10.36 0.64 26.18
N ALA A 131 10.49 -0.57 26.73
CA ALA A 131 11.45 -1.57 26.26
C ALA A 131 11.14 -2.04 24.83
N LYS A 132 9.86 -2.30 24.50
CA LYS A 132 9.44 -2.63 23.13
C LYS A 132 9.75 -1.50 22.16
N THR A 133 9.45 -0.25 22.54
CA THR A 133 9.78 0.93 21.74
C THR A 133 11.28 1.08 21.57
N TYR A 134 12.08 0.84 22.62
CA TYR A 134 13.54 0.88 22.55
C TYR A 134 14.11 -0.20 21.62
N VAL A 135 13.64 -1.45 21.75
CA VAL A 135 14.05 -2.56 20.89
C VAL A 135 13.66 -2.26 19.44
N ARG A 136 12.44 -1.80 19.19
CA ARG A 136 12.02 -1.39 17.86
C ARG A 136 12.89 -0.26 17.32
N ASN A 137 13.16 0.78 18.13
CA ASN A 137 14.02 1.90 17.75
C ASN A 137 15.46 1.48 17.45
N ARG A 138 15.95 0.38 18.05
CA ARG A 138 17.24 -0.23 17.70
C ARG A 138 17.25 -0.73 16.25
N ASP A 139 16.15 -1.25 15.74
CA ASP A 139 16.04 -1.67 14.33
C ASP A 139 16.16 -0.49 13.36
N TRP A 140 15.82 0.73 13.79
CA TRP A 140 15.96 1.95 13.00
C TRP A 140 17.35 2.60 13.10
N ARG A 141 18.18 2.19 14.08
CA ARG A 141 19.53 2.77 14.28
C ARG A 141 20.51 2.41 13.17
N THR A 142 20.51 1.16 12.72
CA THR A 142 21.36 0.74 11.61
C THR A 142 20.58 0.73 10.32
N ARG A 143 21.07 1.43 9.29
CA ARG A 143 20.35 1.53 8.01
C ARG A 143 20.30 0.19 7.27
N GLU A 144 21.19 -0.74 7.60
CA GLU A 144 21.16 -2.14 7.14
C GLU A 144 20.01 -2.94 7.78
N SER A 145 19.52 -2.60 8.98
CA SER A 145 18.32 -3.28 9.55
C SER A 145 17.01 -2.86 8.90
N LEU A 146 16.92 -1.70 8.26
CA LEU A 146 15.77 -1.35 7.41
C LEU A 146 15.61 -2.36 6.27
N LEU A 147 16.72 -2.82 5.69
CA LEU A 147 16.72 -3.88 4.68
C LEU A 147 16.44 -5.27 5.25
N ARG A 148 16.65 -5.50 6.56
CA ARG A 148 16.19 -6.75 7.21
C ARG A 148 14.68 -6.79 7.34
N LEU A 149 14.04 -5.65 7.62
CA LEU A 149 12.60 -5.53 7.74
C LEU A 149 11.90 -5.56 6.37
N TRP A 150 12.48 -4.88 5.37
CA TRP A 150 11.95 -4.83 4.01
C TRP A 150 13.05 -5.06 2.97
N PRO A 151 13.50 -6.30 2.77
CA PRO A 151 14.61 -6.62 1.86
C PRO A 151 14.30 -6.28 0.41
N SER A 152 13.02 -6.23 0.03
CA SER A 152 12.54 -5.89 -1.31
C SER A 152 12.26 -4.39 -1.52
N TYR A 153 12.49 -3.54 -0.53
CA TYR A 153 12.16 -2.11 -0.65
C TYR A 153 13.22 -1.35 -1.46
N ALA A 154 12.93 -1.17 -2.75
CA ALA A 154 13.85 -0.59 -3.72
C ALA A 154 14.39 0.80 -3.33
N SER A 155 13.52 1.68 -2.81
CA SER A 155 13.93 3.04 -2.42
C SER A 155 14.87 3.04 -1.22
N ALA A 156 14.74 2.10 -0.28
CA ALA A 156 15.71 1.95 0.80
C ALA A 156 17.09 1.50 0.30
N HIS A 157 17.14 0.56 -0.66
CA HIS A 157 18.39 0.19 -1.32
C HIS A 157 19.02 1.39 -2.06
N ASN A 158 18.23 2.18 -2.79
CA ASN A 158 18.71 3.40 -3.44
C ASN A 158 19.31 4.40 -2.43
N ASN A 159 18.60 4.69 -1.35
CA ASN A 159 19.06 5.63 -0.32
C ASN A 159 20.29 5.10 0.43
N LEU A 160 20.40 3.79 0.65
CA LEU A 160 21.60 3.21 1.23
C LEU A 160 22.78 3.32 0.26
N GLY A 161 22.57 3.08 -1.04
CA GLY A 161 23.56 3.23 -2.10
C GLY A 161 24.17 4.63 -2.14
N THR A 162 23.35 5.69 -2.04
CA THR A 162 23.86 7.07 -2.01
C THR A 162 24.71 7.36 -0.77
N LEU A 163 24.38 6.79 0.39
CA LEU A 163 25.15 6.93 1.62
C LEU A 163 26.48 6.17 1.59
N VAL A 164 26.50 4.99 0.95
CA VAL A 164 27.70 4.14 0.89
C VAL A 164 28.54 4.37 -0.37
N MET A 165 28.30 5.46 -1.08
CA MET A 165 28.96 5.83 -2.35
C MET A 165 30.49 5.82 -2.26
N ALA A 166 31.06 6.24 -1.13
CA ALA A 166 32.51 6.26 -0.89
C ALA A 166 33.12 4.86 -0.61
N SER A 167 32.31 3.89 -0.18
CA SER A 167 32.77 2.58 0.27
C SER A 167 32.79 1.49 -0.82
N GLY A 168 32.56 1.86 -2.08
CA GLY A 168 32.52 0.92 -3.22
C GLY A 168 31.30 0.00 -3.29
N ARG A 169 30.54 -0.16 -2.20
CA ARG A 169 29.33 -1.00 -2.10
C ARG A 169 28.07 -0.41 -2.74
N ALA A 170 28.10 0.85 -3.19
CA ALA A 170 26.93 1.53 -3.74
C ALA A 170 26.34 0.85 -4.99
N GLU A 171 27.19 0.29 -5.86
CA GLU A 171 26.76 -0.42 -7.07
C GLU A 171 25.85 -1.59 -6.72
N HIS A 172 26.21 -2.39 -5.71
CA HIS A 172 25.38 -3.49 -5.23
C HIS A 172 23.99 -3.02 -4.83
N HIS A 173 23.90 -1.95 -4.04
CA HIS A 173 22.62 -1.46 -3.55
C HIS A 173 21.75 -0.85 -4.67
N PHE A 174 22.32 -0.10 -5.61
CA PHE A 174 21.55 0.37 -6.76
C PHE A 174 21.06 -0.79 -7.63
N LEU A 175 21.87 -1.83 -7.83
CA LEU A 175 21.45 -3.03 -8.56
C LEU A 175 20.35 -3.81 -7.81
N GLN A 176 20.40 -3.88 -6.47
CA GLN A 176 19.29 -4.45 -5.69
C GLN A 176 18.02 -3.61 -5.82
N ALA A 177 18.12 -2.27 -5.79
CA ALA A 177 16.98 -1.40 -6.03
C ALA A 177 16.33 -1.70 -7.39
N LEU A 178 17.13 -1.85 -8.44
CA LEU A 178 16.67 -2.19 -9.79
C LEU A 178 16.18 -3.64 -9.94
N LYS A 179 16.67 -4.56 -9.11
CA LYS A 179 16.16 -5.94 -9.04
C LYS A 179 14.72 -5.97 -8.55
N TYR A 180 14.41 -5.20 -7.50
CA TYR A 180 13.07 -5.17 -6.90
C TYR A 180 12.12 -4.20 -7.60
N ASN A 181 12.64 -3.11 -8.18
CA ASN A 181 11.89 -2.21 -9.04
C ASN A 181 12.74 -1.82 -10.25
N ARG A 182 12.48 -2.49 -11.37
CA ARG A 182 13.19 -2.28 -12.65
C ARG A 182 13.05 -0.86 -13.21
N ASP A 183 11.98 -0.16 -12.83
CA ASP A 183 11.64 1.17 -13.31
C ASP A 183 11.93 2.27 -12.27
N HIS A 184 12.78 1.98 -11.28
CA HIS A 184 13.15 2.93 -10.24
C HIS A 184 14.09 4.03 -10.80
N VAL A 185 13.50 5.14 -11.26
CA VAL A 185 14.16 6.30 -11.90
C VAL A 185 15.42 6.76 -11.14
N ASN A 186 15.29 7.04 -9.83
CA ASN A 186 16.40 7.51 -9.01
C ASN A 186 17.55 6.50 -8.90
N ALA A 187 17.28 5.19 -9.01
CA ALA A 187 18.32 4.18 -8.93
C ALA A 187 19.11 4.10 -10.24
N HIS A 188 18.44 4.23 -11.39
CA HIS A 188 19.10 4.41 -12.70
C HIS A 188 19.97 5.66 -12.71
N TYR A 189 19.44 6.81 -12.28
CA TYR A 189 20.20 8.06 -12.20
C TYR A 189 21.44 7.96 -11.29
N ASN A 190 21.28 7.43 -10.07
CA ASN A 190 22.39 7.32 -9.13
C ASN A 190 23.44 6.29 -9.58
N LEU A 191 23.01 5.19 -10.21
CA LEU A 191 23.92 4.21 -10.80
C LEU A 191 24.69 4.80 -11.98
N ALA A 192 24.05 5.62 -12.82
CA ALA A 192 24.73 6.35 -13.88
C ALA A 192 25.83 7.27 -13.34
N LYS A 193 25.53 8.04 -12.29
CA LYS A 193 26.53 8.91 -11.63
C LYS A 193 27.69 8.12 -11.07
N LEU A 194 27.41 6.97 -10.48
CA LEU A 194 28.44 6.07 -9.98
C LEU A 194 29.32 5.55 -11.11
N TYR A 195 28.74 5.12 -12.23
CA TYR A 195 29.47 4.65 -13.40
C TYR A 195 30.31 5.73 -14.06
N ARG A 196 29.79 6.96 -14.17
CA ARG A 196 30.55 8.12 -14.63
C ARG A 196 31.79 8.34 -13.77
N LYS A 197 31.64 8.35 -12.44
CA LYS A 197 32.78 8.49 -11.50
C LYS A 197 33.80 7.36 -11.62
N LYS A 198 33.36 6.16 -12.00
CA LYS A 198 34.23 4.99 -12.28
C LYS A 198 34.76 4.96 -13.72
N ASN A 199 34.55 6.01 -14.51
CA ASN A 199 34.92 6.08 -15.94
C ASN A 199 34.28 4.99 -16.83
N ARG A 200 33.16 4.41 -16.40
CA ARG A 200 32.35 3.44 -17.18
C ARG A 200 31.29 4.19 -17.99
N ILE A 201 31.74 4.94 -18.99
CA ILE A 201 30.89 5.89 -19.71
C ILE A 201 29.73 5.21 -20.45
N ALA A 202 29.97 4.09 -21.14
CA ALA A 202 28.92 3.36 -21.85
C ALA A 202 27.78 2.89 -20.92
N ASP A 203 28.11 2.39 -19.73
CA ASP A 203 27.12 1.97 -18.75
C ASP A 203 26.35 3.18 -18.18
N ALA A 204 27.04 4.30 -17.94
CA ALA A 204 26.42 5.53 -17.48
C ALA A 204 25.38 6.05 -18.50
N LEU A 205 25.73 6.09 -19.79
CA LEU A 205 24.83 6.48 -20.86
C LEU A 205 23.55 5.63 -20.86
N LYS A 206 23.70 4.29 -20.82
CA LYS A 206 22.57 3.36 -20.81
C LYS A 206 21.62 3.60 -19.63
N MET A 207 22.16 3.87 -18.44
CA MET A 207 21.34 4.15 -17.26
C MET A 207 20.65 5.52 -17.33
N LEU A 208 21.31 6.54 -17.88
CA LEU A 208 20.71 7.87 -18.10
C LEU A 208 19.60 7.84 -19.14
N GLU A 209 19.81 7.12 -20.24
CA GLU A 209 18.78 6.90 -21.26
C GLU A 209 17.55 6.20 -20.69
N ARG A 210 17.75 5.19 -19.83
CA ARG A 210 16.64 4.51 -19.14
C ARG A 210 15.92 5.45 -18.17
N CYS A 211 16.66 6.26 -17.41
CA CYS A 211 16.10 7.28 -16.53
C CYS A 211 15.19 8.25 -17.30
N ILE A 212 15.69 8.79 -18.42
CA ILE A 212 14.95 9.72 -19.29
C ILE A 212 13.74 9.04 -19.96
N ALA A 213 13.85 7.78 -20.35
CA ALA A 213 12.74 7.03 -20.93
C ALA A 213 11.60 6.82 -19.94
N LEU A 214 11.93 6.62 -18.66
CA LEU A 214 10.95 6.42 -17.58
C LEU A 214 10.35 7.75 -17.11
N GLU A 215 11.17 8.77 -16.95
CA GLU A 215 10.75 10.10 -16.52
C GLU A 215 11.35 11.18 -17.44
N PRO A 216 10.64 11.51 -18.54
CA PRO A 216 11.15 12.45 -19.53
C PRO A 216 11.47 13.85 -18.99
N ARG A 217 10.84 14.26 -17.87
CA ARG A 217 11.03 15.56 -17.19
C ARG A 217 12.13 15.55 -16.13
N PHE A 218 12.88 14.46 -15.99
CA PHE A 218 13.98 14.37 -15.02
C PHE A 218 15.22 15.12 -15.52
N VAL A 219 15.22 16.45 -15.33
CA VAL A 219 16.23 17.38 -15.87
C VAL A 219 17.67 16.97 -15.50
N GLN A 220 17.88 16.51 -14.27
CA GLN A 220 19.20 16.13 -13.77
C GLN A 220 19.83 14.99 -14.58
N ALA A 221 19.04 14.10 -15.20
CA ALA A 221 19.57 13.05 -16.06
C ALA A 221 20.06 13.61 -17.41
N TYR A 222 19.40 14.62 -17.98
CA TYR A 222 19.89 15.30 -19.18
C TYR A 222 21.20 16.03 -18.92
N LEU A 223 21.35 16.64 -17.74
CA LEU A 223 22.58 17.31 -17.34
C LEU A 223 23.73 16.32 -17.20
N GLU A 224 23.53 15.20 -16.49
CA GLU A 224 24.58 14.17 -16.41
C GLU A 224 24.88 13.56 -17.79
N LEU A 225 23.89 13.44 -18.68
CA LEU A 225 24.07 12.96 -20.06
C LEU A 225 24.92 13.95 -20.88
N PHE A 226 24.66 15.24 -20.76
CA PHE A 226 25.44 16.30 -21.39
C PHE A 226 26.90 16.27 -20.95
N LEU A 227 27.18 15.98 -19.67
CA LEU A 227 28.54 15.90 -19.13
C LEU A 227 29.34 14.70 -19.66
N VAL A 228 28.69 13.62 -20.10
CA VAL A 228 29.38 12.40 -20.58
C VAL A 228 29.36 12.23 -22.09
N THR A 229 28.61 13.06 -22.80
CA THR A 229 28.47 12.99 -24.28
C THR A 229 29.49 13.89 -24.94
N GLU A 230 30.08 13.43 -26.06
CA GLU A 230 30.95 14.25 -26.90
C GLU A 230 30.22 15.46 -27.50
N ASP A 231 30.97 16.50 -27.88
CA ASP A 231 30.42 17.78 -28.34
C ASP A 231 29.43 17.66 -29.50
N ARG A 232 29.66 16.72 -30.42
CA ARG A 232 28.76 16.47 -31.56
C ARG A 232 27.37 16.00 -31.14
N GLY A 233 27.24 15.36 -29.98
CA GLY A 233 25.98 14.83 -29.45
C GLY A 233 25.25 15.79 -28.49
N LYS A 234 25.93 16.81 -27.96
CA LYS A 234 25.39 17.72 -26.94
C LYS A 234 24.19 18.52 -27.45
N GLN A 235 24.25 19.02 -28.68
CA GLN A 235 23.15 19.80 -29.28
C GLN A 235 21.83 19.01 -29.28
N LYS A 236 21.89 17.72 -29.61
CA LYS A 236 20.71 16.84 -29.63
C LYS A 236 20.08 16.65 -28.25
N ILE A 237 20.89 16.67 -27.19
CA ILE A 237 20.42 16.56 -25.79
C ILE A 237 19.69 17.85 -25.40
N LEU A 238 20.29 18.99 -25.71
CA LEU A 238 19.72 20.32 -25.46
C LEU A 238 18.38 20.50 -26.18
N ASP A 239 18.31 20.12 -27.46
CA ASP A 239 17.07 20.15 -28.25
C ASP A 239 15.98 19.23 -27.67
N LYS A 240 16.37 18.11 -27.05
CA LYS A 240 15.42 17.19 -26.41
C LYS A 240 14.92 17.76 -25.08
N LEU A 241 15.81 18.38 -24.30
CA LEU A 241 15.48 19.01 -23.02
C LEU A 241 14.55 20.23 -23.22
N SER A 242 14.79 21.06 -24.23
CA SER A 242 13.95 22.23 -24.54
C SER A 242 12.52 21.83 -24.85
N ARG A 243 12.34 20.79 -25.67
CA ARG A 243 11.01 20.22 -26.02
C ARG A 243 10.27 19.69 -24.81
N VAL A 244 10.97 19.06 -23.87
CA VAL A 244 10.38 18.51 -22.64
C VAL A 244 9.95 19.61 -21.67
N LEU A 245 10.75 20.66 -21.56
CA LEU A 245 10.50 21.77 -20.64
C LEU A 245 9.59 22.84 -21.23
N HIS A 246 9.31 22.80 -22.54
CA HIS A 246 8.59 23.84 -23.27
C HIS A 246 9.24 25.22 -23.11
N VAL A 247 10.58 25.25 -23.14
CA VAL A 247 11.37 26.48 -23.01
C VAL A 247 12.14 26.70 -24.32
N ASP A 248 11.98 27.88 -24.91
CA ASP A 248 12.58 28.22 -26.21
C ASP A 248 14.09 28.52 -26.12
N ASN A 249 14.61 28.83 -24.92
CA ASN A 249 15.98 29.31 -24.72
C ASN A 249 16.80 28.40 -23.78
N VAL A 250 17.50 27.44 -24.39
CA VAL A 250 18.44 26.51 -23.72
C VAL A 250 19.77 27.11 -23.23
N PRO A 251 20.33 28.20 -23.81
CA PRO A 251 21.64 28.74 -23.39
C PRO A 251 21.74 29.14 -21.91
N GLU A 252 20.63 29.53 -21.29
CA GLU A 252 20.58 29.90 -19.86
C GLU A 252 20.75 28.67 -18.94
N LEU A 253 20.32 27.49 -19.41
CA LEU A 253 20.59 26.20 -18.75
C LEU A 253 22.03 25.73 -18.96
N GLU A 254 22.71 26.15 -20.01
CA GLU A 254 24.13 25.82 -20.21
C GLU A 254 25.04 26.68 -19.31
N TYR A 255 24.69 27.95 -19.12
CA TYR A 255 25.43 28.89 -18.28
C TYR A 255 25.31 28.60 -16.78
N ASN A 256 24.10 28.27 -16.30
CA ASN A 256 23.84 27.99 -14.89
C ASN A 256 24.48 26.68 -14.36
N TYR A 257 24.94 25.80 -15.24
CA TYR A 257 25.46 24.47 -14.85
C TYR A 257 26.93 24.23 -15.26
N LYS A 258 27.58 25.18 -15.94
CA LYS A 258 29.04 25.20 -16.15
C LYS A 258 29.82 25.88 -15.01
N ASN A 259 29.13 26.65 -14.16
CA ASN A 259 29.67 27.31 -12.96
C ASN A 259 29.20 26.62 -11.68
#